data_AF-A0A3M4AYI6-F1
#
_entry.id   AF-A0A3M4AYI6-F1
#
_cell.length_a   1.000
_cell.length_b   1.000
_cell.length_c   1.000
_cell.angle_alpha   90.00
_cell.angle_beta   90.00
_cell.angle_gamma   90.00
#
_symmetry.space_group_name_H-M   'P 1'
#
loop_
_entity.id
_entity.type
_entity.pdbx_description
1 polymer ?
#
loop_
_entity_poly.entity_id
_entity_poly.type
_entity_poly.pdbx_seq_one_letter_code
_entity_poly.pdbx_strand_id
1 'polypeptide(L)' 'MGITLYCNQREFSELEFGDQLFAVVAQEIVGQRRETERYRCYITDLDLSGLLGDVQSPSNLYLRYKAELELSLNEALSQI' A
#
# COMPACT_ATOMS: atom_id res chain seq x y z
N MET A 1 -5.12 -11.25 -10.59
CA MET A 1 -5.29 -10.78 -9.21
C MET A 1 -4.37 -9.59 -9.06
N GLY A 2 -4.92 -8.43 -8.68
CA GLY A 2 -4.16 -7.18 -8.53
C GLY A 2 -4.23 -6.67 -7.10
N ILE A 3 -3.39 -5.70 -6.80
CA ILE A 3 -3.30 -5.06 -5.49
C ILE A 3 -4.42 -4.03 -5.34
N THR A 4 -5.04 -3.98 -4.16
CA THR A 4 -5.96 -2.91 -3.76
C THR A 4 -5.45 -2.26 -2.47
N LEU A 5 -5.33 -0.94 -2.48
CA LEU A 5 -4.89 -0.14 -1.35
C LEU A 5 -6.06 0.74 -0.86
N TYR A 6 -6.17 0.85 0.46
CA TYR A 6 -7.15 1.74 1.09
C TYR A 6 -6.41 2.87 1.81
N CYS A 7 -6.75 4.11 1.48
CA CYS A 7 -6.26 5.29 2.19
C CYS A 7 -7.46 6.14 2.61
N ASN A 8 -7.65 6.34 3.92
CA ASN A 8 -8.77 7.12 4.46
C ASN A 8 -10.14 6.71 3.89
N GLN A 9 -10.43 5.41 3.90
CA GLN A 9 -11.67 4.80 3.37
C GLN A 9 -11.86 4.92 1.85
N ARG A 10 -10.90 5.50 1.12
CA ARG A 10 -10.89 5.52 -0.34
C ARG A 10 -10.11 4.33 -0.88
N GLU A 11 -10.70 3.64 -1.84
CA GLU A 11 -10.11 2.50 -2.54
C GLU A 11 -9.29 2.95 -3.73
N PHE A 12 -8.14 2.31 -3.93
CA PHE A 12 -7.29 2.44 -5.10
C PHE A 12 -6.87 1.05 -5.55
N SER A 13 -7.20 0.68 -6.78
CA SER A 13 -6.89 -0.67 -7.30
C SER A 13 -5.91 -0.62 -8.46
N GLU A 14 -5.07 -1.64 -8.57
CA GLU A 14 -4.18 -1.84 -9.71
C GLU A 14 -4.97 -2.00 -11.02
N LEU A 15 -6.21 -2.50 -10.95
CA LEU A 15 -7.11 -2.57 -12.11
C LEU A 15 -7.44 -1.19 -12.66
N GLU A 16 -7.61 -0.19 -11.80
CA GLU A 16 -7.93 1.18 -12.19
C GLU A 16 -6.70 1.99 -12.58
N PHE A 17 -5.61 1.88 -11.81
CA PHE A 17 -4.45 2.76 -11.93
C PHE A 17 -3.20 2.11 -12.56
N GLY A 18 -3.18 0.79 -12.74
CA GLY A 18 -2.03 0.04 -13.24
C GLY A 18 -0.74 0.40 -12.51
N ASP A 19 0.32 0.66 -13.27
CA ASP A 19 1.65 1.02 -12.75
C ASP A 19 1.67 2.33 -11.93
N GLN A 20 0.62 3.14 -12.01
CA GLN A 20 0.53 4.42 -11.29
C GLN A 20 -0.10 4.28 -9.90
N LEU A 21 -0.53 3.08 -9.49
CA LEU A 21 -1.23 2.85 -8.23
C LEU A 21 -0.52 3.51 -7.04
N PHE A 22 0.77 3.23 -6.85
CA PHE A 22 1.53 3.79 -5.73
C PHE A 22 1.71 5.31 -5.83
N ALA A 23 1.85 5.85 -7.03
CA ALA A 23 1.99 7.30 -7.24
C ALA A 23 0.70 8.05 -6.89
N VAL A 24 -0.45 7.52 -7.29
CA VAL A 24 -1.76 8.11 -6.98
C VAL A 24 -2.06 8.03 -5.48
N VAL A 25 -1.80 6.88 -4.85
CA VAL A 25 -1.96 6.73 -3.40
C VAL A 25 -1.00 7.63 -2.63
N ALA A 26 0.24 7.78 -3.08
CA ALA A 26 1.21 8.70 -2.46
C ALA A 26 0.74 10.16 -2.52
N GLN A 27 0.15 10.60 -3.64
CA GLN A 27 -0.45 11.94 -3.75
C GLN A 27 -1.61 12.14 -2.78
N GLU A 28 -2.49 11.14 -2.66
CA GLU A 28 -3.60 11.17 -1.69
C GLU A 28 -3.07 11.28 -0.25
N ILE A 29 -2.06 10.48 0.11
CA ILE A 29 -1.43 10.53 1.44
C ILE A 29 -0.86 11.93 1.72
N VAL A 30 -0.10 12.50 0.79
CA VAL A 30 0.49 13.84 0.94
C VAL A 30 -0.60 14.90 1.10
N GLY A 31 -1.69 14.81 0.33
CA GLY A 31 -2.83 15.71 0.46
C GLY A 31 -3.52 15.68 1.83
N GLN A 32 -3.38 14.57 2.56
CA GLN A 32 -3.93 14.43 3.92
C GLN A 32 -2.93 14.80 5.02
N ARG A 33 -1.65 15.01 4.71
CA ARG A 33 -0.66 15.41 5.71
C ARG A 33 -0.94 16.84 6.16
N ARG A 34 -1.10 17.02 7.47
CA ARG A 34 -1.20 18.36 8.09
C ARG A 34 0.16 19.06 8.18
N GLU A 35 1.23 18.27 8.25
CA GLU A 35 2.61 18.74 8.38
C GLU A 35 3.39 18.38 7.12
N THR A 36 4.25 19.29 6.68
CA THR A 36 5.12 19.11 5.50
C THR A 36 6.34 18.24 5.78
N GLU A 37 6.44 17.61 6.96
CA GLU A 37 7.55 16.71 7.26
C GLU A 37 7.49 15.44 6.42
N ARG A 38 8.67 15.06 5.93
CA ARG A 38 8.84 13.88 5.09
C ARG A 38 9.11 12.66 5.96
N TYR A 39 8.04 11.99 6.36
CA TYR A 39 8.10 10.72 7.09
C TYR A 39 7.66 9.53 6.23
N ARG A 40 8.12 8.34 6.64
CA ARG A 40 7.74 7.05 6.04
C ARG A 40 6.31 6.67 6.40
N CYS A 41 5.60 6.06 5.46
CA CYS A 41 4.29 5.46 5.66
C CYS A 41 4.41 3.96 5.93
N TYR A 42 3.49 3.47 6.76
CA TYR A 42 3.35 2.06 7.13
C TYR A 42 1.90 1.63 6.93
N ILE A 43 1.71 0.37 6.56
CA ILE A 43 0.41 -0.25 6.34
C ILE A 43 -0.10 -0.76 7.69
N THR A 44 -1.31 -0.36 8.08
CA THR A 44 -1.93 -0.80 9.33
C THR A 44 -2.59 -2.16 9.19
N ASP A 45 -3.23 -2.40 8.05
CA ASP A 45 -4.04 -3.58 7.79
C ASP A 45 -3.67 -4.17 6.43
N LEU A 46 -3.46 -5.49 6.39
CA LEU A 46 -3.12 -6.24 5.19
C LEU A 46 -3.98 -7.50 5.12
N ASP A 47 -4.71 -7.65 4.02
CA ASP A 47 -5.43 -8.87 3.68
C ASP A 47 -4.77 -9.60 2.52
N LEU A 48 -4.43 -10.87 2.73
CA LEU A 48 -3.85 -11.77 1.72
C LEU A 48 -4.73 -13.00 1.46
N SER A 49 -5.95 -13.03 2.01
CA SER A 49 -6.88 -14.16 1.90
C SER A 49 -7.13 -14.56 0.45
N GLY A 50 -7.26 -13.57 -0.45
CA GLY A 50 -7.43 -13.80 -1.88
C GLY A 50 -6.22 -14.44 -2.57
N LEU A 51 -5.01 -14.26 -2.04
CA LEU A 51 -3.77 -14.82 -2.61
C LEU A 51 -3.44 -16.22 -2.07
N LEU A 52 -3.71 -16.43 -0.78
CA LEU A 52 -3.23 -17.61 -0.04
C LEU A 52 -4.27 -18.72 0.04
N GLY A 53 -5.53 -18.44 -0.32
CA GLY A 53 -6.62 -19.39 -0.22
C GLY A 53 -6.79 -19.89 1.22
N ASP A 54 -7.20 -21.14 1.38
CA ASP A 54 -7.49 -21.76 2.69
C ASP A 54 -6.24 -22.33 3.40
N VAL A 55 -5.04 -22.04 2.87
CA VAL A 55 -3.78 -22.54 3.44
C VAL A 55 -3.34 -21.61 4.55
N GLN A 56 -3.19 -22.15 5.78
CA GLN A 56 -2.54 -21.43 6.87
C GLN A 56 -1.13 -21.03 6.45
N SER A 57 -1.01 -19.76 6.08
CA SER A 57 0.24 -19.21 5.63
C SER A 57 1.06 -18.75 6.83
N PRO A 58 2.35 -19.04 6.86
CA PRO A 58 3.18 -18.64 7.97
C PRO A 58 3.26 -17.10 8.05
N SER A 59 3.24 -16.57 9.27
CA SER A 59 3.11 -15.12 9.52
C SER A 59 4.24 -14.27 8.92
N ASN A 60 5.40 -14.90 8.65
CA ASN A 60 6.52 -14.25 7.95
C ASN A 60 6.16 -13.80 6.53
N LEU A 61 5.21 -14.48 5.87
CA LEU A 61 4.76 -14.12 4.53
C LEU A 61 4.03 -12.78 4.52
N TYR A 62 3.14 -12.55 5.49
CA TYR A 62 2.46 -11.27 5.69
C TYR A 62 3.45 -10.14 5.93
N LEU A 63 4.47 -10.37 6.77
CA LEU A 63 5.50 -9.37 7.05
C LEU A 63 6.31 -9.02 5.80
N ARG A 64 6.60 -10.01 4.96
CA ARG A 64 7.31 -9.80 3.70
C ARG A 64 6.48 -8.97 2.72
N TYR A 65 5.22 -9.34 2.48
CA TYR A 65 4.34 -8.57 1.60
C TYR A 65 4.11 -7.15 2.11
N LYS A 66 3.88 -6.99 3.42
CA LYS A 66 3.78 -5.68 4.06
C LYS A 66 5.03 -4.84 3.79
N ALA A 67 6.23 -5.40 3.99
CA ALA A 67 7.48 -4.67 3.76
C ALA A 67 7.68 -4.29 2.28
N GLU A 68 7.34 -5.17 1.34
CA GLU A 68 7.45 -4.90 -0.11
C GLU A 68 6.47 -3.78 -0.55
N LEU A 69 5.24 -3.80 -0.05
CA LEU A 69 4.24 -2.77 -0.32
C LEU A 69 4.62 -1.42 0.33
N GLU A 70 5.09 -1.44 1.58
CA GLU A 70 5.57 -0.25 2.27
C GLU A 70 6.78 0.36 1.56
N LEU A 71 7.71 -0.45 1.07
CA LEU A 71 8.85 0.04 0.29
C LEU A 71 8.39 0.76 -0.97
N SER A 72 7.54 0.12 -1.78
CA SER A 72 7.02 0.68 -3.02
C SER A 72 6.25 1.99 -2.79
N LEU A 73 5.45 2.04 -1.73
CA LEU A 73 4.72 3.24 -1.34
C LEU A 73 5.65 4.37 -0.88
N ASN A 74 6.66 4.05 -0.08
CA ASN A 74 7.63 5.03 0.41
C ASN A 74 8.54 5.55 -0.70
N GLU A 75 8.88 4.72 -1.69
CA GLU A 75 9.57 5.15 -2.89
C GLU A 75 8.72 6.14 -3.68
N ALA A 76 7.44 5.86 -3.90
CA ALA A 76 6.51 6.79 -4.55
C ALA A 76 6.37 8.11 -3.77
N LEU A 77 6.21 8.06 -2.45
CA LEU A 77 6.19 9.24 -1.58
C LEU A 77 7.48 10.05 -1.65
N SER A 78 8.61 9.41 -1.97
CA SER A 78 9.88 10.10 -2.14
C SER A 78 10.02 10.83 -3.49
N GLN A 79 9.16 10.55 -4.45
CA GLN A 79 9.16 11.25 -5.75
C GLN A 79 8.20 12.44 -5.78
N ILE A 80 7.47 12.67 -4.70
CA ILE A 80 6.61 13.84 -4.45
C ILE A 80 7.38 14.87 -3.63
#